data_AF-A0A955KDR1-F1
#
_entry.id   AF-A0A955KDR1-F1
#
_cell.length_a   1.000
_cell.length_b   1.000
_cell.length_c   1.000
_cell.angle_alpha   90.00
_cell.angle_beta   90.00
_cell.angle_gamma   90.00
#
_symmetry.space_group_name_H-M   'P 1'
#
loop_
_entity.id
_entity.type
_entity.pdbx_description
1 polymer ?
#
loop_
_entity_poly.entity_id
_entity_poly.type
_entity_poly.pdbx_seq_one_letter_code
_entity_poly.pdbx_strand_id
1 'polypeptide(L)' 'MHGSRCVVAKVTDRGPYVEGRSFDLSYGAARKLGIVEDGVARVMARIIN' A
#
# COMPACT_ATOMS: atom_id res chain seq x y z
N MET A 1 3.57 7.76 10.37
CA MET A 1 2.16 7.40 10.09
C MET A 1 1.67 8.30 8.97
N HIS A 2 1.24 7.77 7.83
CA HIS A 2 0.73 8.56 6.69
C HIS A 2 -0.69 9.12 6.93
N GLY A 3 -1.01 9.45 8.19
CA GLY A 3 -2.36 9.56 8.78
C GLY A 3 -3.32 10.62 8.24
N SER A 4 -3.06 11.17 7.06
CA SER A 4 -3.93 12.11 6.35
C SER A 4 -4.20 11.73 4.88
N ARG A 5 -3.53 10.70 4.34
CA ARG A 5 -3.76 10.21 2.96
C ARG A 5 -4.19 8.74 2.99
N CYS A 6 -5.29 8.45 2.31
CA CYS A 6 -5.87 7.11 2.22
C CYS A 6 -6.26 6.83 0.77
N VAL A 7 -6.21 5.55 0.38
CA VAL A 7 -6.69 5.07 -0.91
C VAL A 7 -7.41 3.75 -0.71
N VAL A 8 -8.60 3.61 -1.32
CA VAL A 8 -9.26 2.31 -1.46
C VAL A 8 -8.74 1.65 -2.71
N ALA A 9 -8.33 0.40 -2.60
CA ALA A 9 -7.82 -0.42 -3.70
C ALA A 9 -8.48 -1.80 -3.68
N LYS A 10 -8.57 -2.42 -4.85
CA LYS A 10 -9.00 -3.80 -5.00
C LYS A 10 -7.77 -4.71 -4.91
N VAL A 11 -7.88 -5.80 -4.14
CA VAL A 11 -6.87 -6.87 -4.17
C VAL A 11 -7.00 -7.60 -5.50
N THR A 12 -5.94 -7.59 -6.30
CA THR A 12 -5.93 -8.20 -7.64
C THR A 12 -4.88 -9.29 -7.81
N ASP A 13 -3.95 -9.44 -6.85
CA ASP A 13 -2.83 -10.38 -6.95
C ASP A 13 -2.45 -10.96 -5.58
N ARG A 14 -1.64 -12.02 -5.59
CA ARG A 14 -1.05 -12.69 -4.42
C ARG A 14 0.38 -12.22 -4.16
N GLY A 15 0.95 -12.68 -3.05
CA GLY A 15 2.27 -12.25 -2.59
C GLY A 15 2.20 -10.94 -1.79
N PRO A 16 3.35 -10.29 -1.53
CA PRO A 16 4.71 -10.68 -1.91
C PRO A 16 5.23 -11.90 -1.13
N TYR A 17 6.17 -12.65 -1.71
CA TYR A 17 6.74 -13.87 -1.10
C TYR A 17 8.07 -13.61 -0.38
N VAL A 18 8.33 -12.35 -0.01
CA VAL A 18 9.53 -11.92 0.74
C VAL A 18 9.13 -11.46 2.14
N GLU A 19 9.94 -11.81 3.12
CA GLU A 19 9.68 -11.46 4.52
C GLU A 19 9.65 -9.93 4.72
N GLY A 20 8.76 -9.47 5.60
CA GLY A 20 8.66 -8.04 5.96
C GLY A 20 7.85 -7.17 4.99
N ARG A 21 7.32 -7.71 3.89
CA ARG A 21 6.38 -7.01 3.00
C ARG A 21 4.99 -7.64 3.03
N SER A 22 3.96 -6.82 3.15
CA SER A 22 2.58 -7.30 3.28
C SER A 22 1.77 -7.24 1.99
N PHE A 23 1.99 -6.23 1.14
CA PHE A 23 1.33 -6.08 -0.16
C PHE A 23 2.10 -5.10 -1.04
N ASP A 24 1.98 -5.27 -2.34
CA ASP A 24 2.50 -4.33 -3.33
C ASP A 24 1.38 -3.43 -3.84
N LEU A 25 1.67 -2.14 -3.91
CA LEU A 25 0.73 -1.14 -4.40
C LEU A 25 1.02 -0.85 -5.87
N SER A 26 -0.04 -0.64 -6.64
CA SER A 26 0.11 -0.02 -7.95
C SER A 26 0.75 1.36 -7.80
N TYR A 27 1.48 1.81 -8.81
CA TYR A 27 2.09 3.15 -8.81
C TYR A 27 1.07 4.26 -8.51
N GLY A 28 -0.15 4.14 -9.05
CA GLY A 28 -1.24 5.08 -8.78
C GLY A 28 -1.67 5.13 -7.31
N ALA A 29 -1.75 3.99 -6.63
CA ALA A 29 -2.07 3.93 -5.21
C ALA A 29 -0.92 4.47 -4.35
N ALA A 30 0.33 4.11 -4.66
CA ALA A 30 1.51 4.64 -3.99
C ALA A 30 1.61 6.17 -4.12
N ARG A 31 1.33 6.71 -5.31
CA ARG A 31 1.31 8.17 -5.55
C ARG A 31 0.24 8.89 -4.76
N LYS A 32 -0.97 8.31 -4.64
CA LYS A 32 -2.06 8.88 -3.81
C LYS A 32 -1.72 8.88 -2.32
N LEU A 33 -1.03 7.83 -1.85
CA LEU A 33 -0.51 7.79 -0.48
C LEU A 33 0.68 8.72 -0.27
N GLY A 34 1.43 9.04 -1.33
CA GLY A 34 2.60 9.92 -1.29
C GLY A 34 3.91 9.22 -0.92
N ILE A 35 3.98 7.90 -1.14
CA ILE A 35 5.12 7.05 -0.72
C ILE A 35 6.03 6.64 -1.89
N VAL A 36 5.87 7.25 -3.06
CA VAL A 36 6.62 6.85 -4.27
C VAL A 36 8.12 6.99 -4.04
N GLU A 37 8.55 8.13 -3.52
CA GLU A 37 9.97 8.41 -3.25
C GLU A 37 10.54 7.57 -2.08
N ASP A 38 9.67 7.14 -1.15
CA ASP A 38 10.08 6.28 -0.03
C ASP A 38 10.40 4.84 -0.49
N GLY A 39 9.84 4.41 -1.63
CA GLY A 39 9.91 3.04 -2.14
C GLY A 39 9.12 2.02 -1.32
N VAL A 40 9.39 1.93 -0.02
CA VAL A 40 8.70 1.06 0.96
C VAL A 40 8.29 1.88 2.18
N ALA A 41 7.03 1.76 2.59
CA ALA A 41 6.50 2.46 3.75
C ALA A 41 5.61 1.55 4.62
N ARG A 42 5.63 1.79 5.93
CA ARG A 42 4.64 1.21 6.86
C ARG A 42 3.32 1.95 6.75
N VAL A 43 2.24 1.20 6.58
CA VAL A 43 0.88 1.72 6.41
C VAL A 43 -0.09 1.01 7.35
N MET A 44 -1.24 1.63 7.60
CA MET A 44 -2.41 0.94 8.16
C MET A 44 -3.32 0.51 7.02
N ALA A 45 -3.82 -0.72 7.09
CA ALA A 45 -4.77 -1.26 6.13
C ALA A 45 -5.99 -1.82 6.87
N ARG A 46 -7.16 -1.76 6.22
CA ARG A 46 -8.40 -2.38 6.67
C ARG A 46 -9.12 -2.97 5.46
N ILE A 47 -9.68 -4.16 5.62
CA ILE A 47 -10.57 -4.77 4.62
C ILE A 47 -11.92 -4.05 4.68
N ILE A 48 -12.43 -3.65 3.52
CA ILE A 48 -13.73 -2.99 3.36
C ILE A 48 -14.64 -3.96 2.60
N ASN A 49 -15.85 -4.19 3.12
CA ASN A 49 -16.88 -5.02 2.48
C ASN A 49 -17.82 -4.18 1.62
#